data_AF-A0A6J0V329-F1
#
_entry.id   AF-A0A6J0V329-F1
#
_cell.length_a   1.000
_cell.length_b   1.000
_cell.length_c   1.000
_cell.angle_alpha   90.00
_cell.angle_beta   90.00
_cell.angle_gamma   90.00
#
_symmetry.space_group_name_H-M   'P 1'
#
loop_
_entity.id
_entity.type
_entity.pdbx_description
1 polymer ?
#
loop_
_entity_poly.entity_id
_entity_poly.type
_entity_poly.pdbx_seq_one_letter_code
_entity_poly.pdbx_strand_id
1 'polypeptide(L)'
;MLLQKLNPGEPERRRRRRRERERREAQQLQALQHLESFYEKLPPGLVKEAADEAKPEDCIPDVPGNEGARRFLARAPTKGLWMPLGQEVKVMQCWRCKRYGHRTGDKECPFFIRGNQRLEQFRVAHEDPMYDLLRETRRHEREGRIQQLRRLLEDDDDDDDDDTTSSTTRSSSSTSSGKRKRKRNREEERKSKSKKKRRKKKRKKKHKAAKTERD
;
A
#
# COMPACT_ATOMS: atom_id res chain seq x y z
N MET A 1 -16.47 18.99 -91.88
CA MET A 1 -16.40 18.03 -90.76
C MET A 1 -14.96 17.98 -90.25
N LEU A 2 -14.67 18.60 -89.10
CA LEU A 2 -13.36 18.47 -88.45
C LEU A 2 -13.52 17.54 -87.24
N LEU A 3 -13.19 16.26 -87.42
CA LEU A 3 -13.10 15.30 -86.32
C LEU A 3 -11.97 15.73 -85.37
N GLN A 4 -12.34 16.16 -84.15
CA GLN A 4 -11.39 16.25 -83.05
C GLN A 4 -10.99 14.83 -82.63
N LYS A 5 -9.75 14.46 -82.95
CA LYS A 5 -9.13 13.22 -82.50
C LYS A 5 -8.89 13.31 -80.98
N LEU A 6 -9.79 12.76 -80.18
CA LEU A 6 -9.55 12.56 -78.75
C LEU A 6 -8.48 11.47 -78.58
N ASN A 7 -7.29 11.88 -78.16
CA ASN A 7 -6.17 10.97 -77.88
C ASN A 7 -6.47 10.15 -76.59
N PRO A 8 -6.55 8.81 -76.65
CA PRO A 8 -7.03 7.99 -75.54
C PRO A 8 -6.11 7.96 -74.30
N GLY A 9 -4.90 8.54 -74.37
CA GLY A 9 -3.91 8.56 -73.28
C GLY A 9 -3.85 9.86 -72.45
N GLU A 10 -4.61 10.90 -72.80
CA GLU A 10 -4.74 12.16 -72.02
C GLU A 10 -5.21 11.95 -70.56
N PRO A 11 -6.27 11.15 -70.28
CA PRO A 11 -6.79 11.02 -68.91
C PRO A 11 -5.81 10.28 -67.99
N GLU A 12 -5.03 9.35 -68.52
CA GLU A 12 -4.05 8.58 -67.74
C GLU A 12 -2.82 9.42 -67.36
N ARG A 13 -2.33 10.28 -68.28
CA ARG A 13 -1.26 11.25 -67.99
C ARG A 13 -1.68 12.28 -66.94
N ARG A 14 -2.93 12.75 -66.99
CA ARG A 14 -3.50 13.65 -65.96
C ARG A 14 -3.58 12.97 -64.59
N ARG A 15 -4.01 11.71 -64.53
CA ARG A 15 -4.02 10.89 -63.30
C ARG A 15 -2.62 10.69 -62.73
N ARG A 16 -1.61 10.43 -63.57
CA ARG A 16 -0.21 10.29 -63.15
C ARG A 16 0.35 11.59 -62.55
N ARG A 17 0.10 12.74 -63.19
CA ARG A 17 0.49 14.06 -62.67
C ARG A 17 -0.18 14.38 -61.33
N ARG A 18 -1.46 14.02 -61.17
CA ARG A 18 -2.18 14.18 -59.90
C ARG A 18 -1.55 13.34 -58.77
N ARG A 19 -1.28 12.06 -59.02
CA ARG A 19 -0.61 11.17 -58.06
C ARG A 19 0.79 11.65 -57.67
N GLU A 20 1.51 12.25 -58.62
CA GLU A 20 2.82 12.84 -58.36
C GLU A 20 2.72 14.09 -57.46
N ARG A 21 1.69 14.92 -57.67
CA ARG A 21 1.40 16.07 -56.81
C ARG A 21 1.03 15.65 -55.39
N GLU A 22 0.15 14.66 -55.25
CA GLU A 22 -0.26 14.09 -53.95
C GLU A 22 0.94 13.49 -53.19
N ARG A 23 1.89 12.85 -53.89
CA ARG A 23 3.14 12.36 -53.27
C ARG A 23 4.03 13.48 -52.75
N ARG A 24 4.16 14.57 -53.51
CA ARG A 24 4.93 15.76 -53.09
C ARG A 24 4.28 16.44 -51.89
N GLU A 25 2.95 16.57 -51.91
CA GLU A 25 2.18 17.13 -50.78
C GLU A 25 2.30 16.25 -49.52
N ALA A 26 2.21 14.93 -49.66
CA ALA A 26 2.41 14.01 -48.53
C ALA A 26 3.82 14.09 -47.93
N GLN A 27 4.86 14.24 -48.77
CA GLN A 27 6.23 14.45 -48.30
C GLN A 27 6.40 15.79 -47.58
N GLN A 28 5.75 16.85 -48.06
CA GLN A 28 5.74 18.16 -47.39
C GLN A 28 5.03 18.09 -46.03
N LEU A 29 3.87 17.41 -45.95
CA LEU A 29 3.16 17.23 -44.69
C LEU A 29 3.98 16.41 -43.69
N GLN A 30 4.67 15.35 -44.14
CA GLN A 30 5.55 14.57 -43.29
C GLN A 30 6.75 15.38 -42.77
N ALA A 31 7.32 16.26 -43.60
CA ALA A 31 8.39 17.16 -43.20
C ALA A 31 7.92 18.21 -42.18
N LEU A 32 6.72 18.77 -42.36
CA LEU A 32 6.12 19.70 -41.40
C LEU A 32 5.79 19.00 -40.08
N GLN A 33 5.21 17.81 -40.11
CA GLN A 33 4.96 16.99 -38.91
C GLN A 33 6.26 16.65 -38.16
N HIS A 34 7.36 16.41 -38.87
CA HIS A 34 8.66 16.21 -38.25
C HIS A 34 9.16 17.48 -37.54
N LEU A 35 8.99 18.66 -38.13
CA LEU A 35 9.36 19.92 -37.50
C LEU A 35 8.50 20.23 -36.26
N GLU A 36 7.19 20.08 -36.38
CA GLU A 36 6.22 20.25 -35.28
C GLU A 36 6.50 19.28 -34.13
N SER A 37 6.77 18.01 -34.45
CA SER A 37 7.02 16.98 -33.44
C SER A 37 8.40 17.05 -32.79
N PHE A 38 9.43 17.49 -33.51
CA PHE A 38 10.82 17.46 -33.03
C PHE A 38 11.25 18.80 -32.40
N TYR A 39 10.80 19.93 -32.92
CA TYR A 39 11.24 21.26 -32.46
C TYR A 39 10.19 22.01 -31.64
N GLU A 40 8.90 21.74 -31.86
CA GLU A 40 7.82 22.46 -31.18
C GLU A 40 7.41 21.78 -29.86
N LYS A 41 7.60 20.47 -29.76
CA LYS A 41 7.53 19.79 -28.47
C LYS A 41 8.72 20.20 -27.62
N LEU A 42 8.46 20.96 -26.56
CA LEU A 42 9.48 21.38 -25.61
C LEU A 42 10.32 20.16 -25.16
N PRO A 43 11.65 20.29 -25.10
CA PRO A 43 12.52 19.20 -24.71
C PRO A 43 12.11 18.66 -23.33
N PRO A 44 12.07 17.33 -23.15
CA PRO A 44 11.68 16.71 -21.89
C PRO A 44 12.68 17.13 -20.80
N GLY A 45 12.27 18.08 -19.96
CA GLY A 45 13.10 18.73 -18.94
C GLY A 45 12.85 20.24 -18.76
N LEU A 46 12.22 20.91 -19.74
CA LEU A 46 11.93 22.34 -19.73
C LEU A 46 10.46 22.69 -19.43
N VAL A 47 9.66 21.75 -18.91
CA VAL A 47 8.26 21.95 -18.48
C VAL A 47 8.18 22.52 -17.06
N LYS A 48 9.06 23.45 -16.71
CA LYS A 48 9.07 24.00 -15.34
C LYS A 48 8.03 25.10 -15.16
N GLU A 49 7.73 25.89 -16.19
CA GLU A 49 6.90 27.08 -15.98
C GLU A 49 5.40 26.76 -15.77
N ALA A 50 4.82 25.82 -16.52
CA ALA A 50 3.41 25.43 -16.30
C ALA A 50 3.19 24.53 -15.07
N ALA A 51 4.21 23.77 -14.67
CA ALA A 51 4.16 22.93 -13.46
C ALA A 51 4.41 23.74 -12.18
N ASP A 52 5.18 24.83 -12.28
CA ASP A 52 5.40 25.79 -11.18
C ASP A 52 4.18 26.72 -10.96
N GLU A 53 3.33 26.93 -11.99
CA GLU A 53 2.05 27.64 -11.87
C GLU A 53 0.89 26.75 -11.36
N ALA A 54 0.94 25.44 -11.61
CA ALA A 54 -0.04 24.49 -11.11
C ALA A 54 0.10 24.38 -9.59
N LYS A 55 -0.87 24.95 -8.86
CA LYS A 55 -0.77 25.06 -7.41
C LYS A 55 -0.80 23.66 -6.79
N PRO A 56 -0.04 23.41 -5.71
CA PRO A 56 0.06 22.07 -5.10
C PRO A 56 -1.30 21.50 -4.64
N GLU A 57 -2.30 22.34 -4.40
CA GLU A 57 -3.70 21.97 -4.12
C GLU A 57 -4.47 21.36 -5.30
N ASP A 58 -4.09 21.66 -6.55
CA ASP A 58 -4.81 21.21 -7.76
C ASP A 58 -4.60 19.71 -8.04
N CYS A 59 -3.54 19.14 -7.46
CA CYS A 59 -3.28 17.69 -7.50
C CYS A 59 -4.23 16.87 -6.59
N ILE A 60 -5.01 17.52 -5.72
CA ILE A 60 -5.94 16.86 -4.79
C ILE A 60 -7.38 17.03 -5.31
N PRO A 61 -8.14 15.94 -5.57
CA PRO A 61 -9.53 16.02 -6.01
C PRO A 61 -10.48 16.60 -4.95
N ASP A 62 -11.53 17.29 -5.41
CA ASP A 62 -12.56 17.95 -4.57
C ASP A 62 -13.63 16.97 -4.07
N VAL A 63 -13.21 16.05 -3.19
CA VAL A 63 -14.11 15.07 -2.55
C VAL A 63 -14.15 15.27 -1.03
N PRO A 64 -15.31 15.00 -0.39
CA PRO A 64 -15.48 15.19 1.05
C PRO A 64 -14.45 14.32 1.81
N GLY A 65 -13.61 14.98 2.61
CA GLY A 65 -12.52 14.36 3.36
C GLY A 65 -11.10 14.75 2.90
N ASN A 66 -10.95 15.37 1.73
CA ASN A 66 -9.67 15.93 1.26
C ASN A 66 -9.54 17.46 1.50
N GLU A 67 -10.62 18.12 1.92
CA GLU A 67 -10.68 19.57 2.16
C GLU A 67 -9.58 20.07 3.11
N GLY A 68 -9.26 19.31 4.15
CA GLY A 68 -8.22 19.68 5.12
C GLY A 68 -6.85 19.81 4.48
N ALA A 69 -6.51 18.89 3.55
CA ALA A 69 -5.23 18.91 2.85
C ALA A 69 -5.16 20.08 1.86
N ARG A 70 -6.24 20.37 1.12
CA ARG A 70 -6.33 21.54 0.23
C ARG A 70 -6.24 22.85 1.00
N ARG A 71 -7.05 23.02 2.05
CA ARG A 71 -7.05 24.24 2.87
C ARG A 71 -5.69 24.50 3.52
N PHE A 72 -4.97 23.43 3.88
CA PHE A 72 -3.62 23.55 4.39
C PHE A 72 -2.64 24.01 3.31
N LEU A 73 -2.62 23.38 2.14
CA LEU A 73 -1.70 23.74 1.04
C LEU A 73 -1.99 25.15 0.50
N ALA A 74 -3.26 25.55 0.40
CA ALA A 74 -3.67 26.88 -0.04
C ALA A 74 -3.25 28.00 0.93
N ARG A 75 -3.11 27.70 2.23
CA ARG A 75 -2.68 28.66 3.26
C ARG A 75 -1.19 28.54 3.60
N ALA A 76 -0.55 27.45 3.17
CA ALA A 76 0.85 27.21 3.44
C ALA A 76 1.69 28.19 2.61
N PRO A 77 2.70 28.86 3.22
CA PRO A 77 3.73 29.56 2.48
C PRO A 77 4.31 28.64 1.39
N THR A 78 4.17 29.01 0.12
CA THR A 78 4.66 28.23 -1.03
C THR A 78 6.17 28.27 -1.17
N LYS A 79 6.85 29.24 -0.54
CA LYS A 79 8.30 29.38 -0.54
C LYS A 79 8.84 29.36 0.90
N GLY A 80 9.63 28.34 1.22
CA GLY A 80 10.31 28.18 2.50
C GLY A 80 9.66 27.19 3.47
N LEU A 81 10.50 26.50 4.25
CA LEU A 81 10.23 25.46 5.26
C LEU A 81 9.21 24.39 4.83
N TRP A 82 9.67 23.17 4.53
CA TRP A 82 8.87 21.96 4.19
C TRP A 82 7.66 21.74 5.13
N MET A 83 7.70 22.27 6.36
CA MET A 83 6.63 22.20 7.36
C MET A 83 6.33 23.59 7.95
N PRO A 84 5.48 24.42 7.32
CA PRO A 84 5.26 25.78 7.78
C PRO A 84 4.56 25.90 9.15
N LEU A 85 3.88 24.84 9.63
CA LEU A 85 3.17 24.83 10.92
C LEU A 85 3.39 23.52 11.71
N GLY A 86 4.47 22.78 11.42
CA GLY A 86 4.71 21.45 12.01
C GLY A 86 3.73 20.35 11.54
N GLN A 87 2.72 20.72 10.75
CA GLN A 87 1.88 19.80 9.97
C GLN A 87 2.52 19.55 8.61
N GLU A 88 2.85 18.30 8.32
CA GLU A 88 3.35 17.87 7.01
C GLU A 88 2.18 17.31 6.20
N VAL A 89 1.61 18.10 5.30
CA VAL A 89 0.56 17.65 4.39
C VAL A 89 1.21 17.20 3.08
N LYS A 90 1.10 15.91 2.79
CA LYS A 90 1.68 15.33 1.58
C LYS A 90 0.65 15.28 0.46
N VAL A 91 1.04 15.70 -0.74
CA VAL A 91 0.25 15.59 -1.99
C VAL A 91 0.25 14.15 -2.51
N MET A 92 -0.01 13.19 -1.65
CA MET A 92 -0.09 11.78 -2.04
C MET A 92 -1.27 11.12 -1.38
N GLN A 93 -1.85 10.20 -2.14
CA GLN A 93 -2.99 9.43 -1.69
C GLN A 93 -2.54 8.28 -0.80
N CYS A 94 -3.16 8.17 0.36
CA CYS A 94 -2.97 7.01 1.24
C CYS A 94 -3.64 5.77 0.62
N TRP A 95 -2.92 4.65 0.51
CA TRP A 95 -3.46 3.43 -0.08
C TRP A 95 -4.57 2.79 0.76
N ARG A 96 -4.57 3.00 2.09
CA ARG A 96 -5.55 2.42 3.02
C ARG A 96 -6.88 3.16 3.04
N CYS A 97 -6.85 4.50 3.11
CA CYS A 97 -8.07 5.31 3.25
C CYS A 97 -8.43 6.11 2.00
N LYS A 98 -7.57 6.11 0.98
CA LYS A 98 -7.74 6.84 -0.28
C LYS A 98 -7.87 8.36 -0.14
N ARG A 99 -7.61 8.90 1.07
CA ARG A 99 -7.53 10.34 1.32
C ARG A 99 -6.13 10.86 1.04
N TYR A 100 -6.05 12.10 0.59
CA TYR A 100 -4.80 12.82 0.40
C TYR A 100 -4.36 13.48 1.72
N GLY A 101 -3.10 13.93 1.77
CA GLY A 101 -2.55 14.64 2.92
C GLY A 101 -1.66 13.82 3.84
N HIS A 102 -1.67 12.48 3.74
CA HIS A 102 -0.85 11.60 4.57
C HIS A 102 -0.43 10.31 3.84
N ARG A 103 0.62 9.64 4.34
CA ARG A 103 1.10 8.33 3.87
C ARG A 103 0.45 7.18 4.61
N THR A 104 0.48 6.02 3.97
CA THR A 104 0.15 4.73 4.60
C THR A 104 1.11 4.48 5.78
N GLY A 105 0.61 4.64 7.01
CA GLY A 105 1.40 4.48 8.25
C GLY A 105 1.55 5.75 9.09
N ASP A 106 1.07 6.89 8.60
CA ASP A 106 0.97 8.10 9.40
C ASP A 106 -0.16 7.98 10.45
N LYS A 107 0.02 8.63 11.60
CA LYS A 107 -0.96 8.65 12.71
C LYS A 107 -2.28 9.32 12.31
N GLU A 108 -2.21 10.23 11.34
CA GLU A 108 -3.35 10.93 10.73
C GLU A 108 -4.27 9.99 9.95
N CYS A 109 -3.80 8.80 9.57
CA CYS A 109 -4.63 7.84 8.85
C CYS A 109 -5.74 7.31 9.78
N PRO A 110 -7.03 7.42 9.44
CA PRO A 110 -8.13 6.89 10.26
C PRO A 110 -7.99 5.38 10.51
N PHE A 111 -7.38 4.67 9.58
CA PHE A 111 -7.12 3.22 9.65
C PHE A 111 -5.77 2.87 10.31
N PHE A 112 -5.07 3.84 10.90
CA PHE A 112 -3.84 3.58 11.65
C PHE A 112 -4.13 2.88 12.98
N ILE A 113 -5.09 3.40 13.74
CA ILE A 113 -5.48 2.84 15.05
C ILE A 113 -6.57 1.79 14.89
N ARG A 114 -7.61 2.09 14.09
CA ARG A 114 -8.80 1.25 13.96
C ARG A 114 -8.60 0.05 13.02
N GLY A 115 -7.58 0.12 12.14
CA GLY A 115 -7.38 -0.84 11.07
C GLY A 115 -8.48 -0.78 10.02
N ASN A 116 -8.23 -1.29 8.81
CA ASN A 116 -9.26 -1.44 7.78
C ASN A 116 -9.74 -2.90 7.73
N GLN A 117 -10.29 -3.38 8.85
CA GLN A 117 -10.48 -4.81 9.06
C GLN A 117 -11.41 -5.46 8.04
N ARG A 118 -12.45 -4.76 7.58
CA ARG A 118 -13.40 -5.27 6.59
C ARG A 118 -12.77 -5.40 5.20
N LEU A 119 -12.03 -4.38 4.77
CA LEU A 119 -11.40 -4.37 3.45
C LEU A 119 -10.19 -5.32 3.40
N GLU A 120 -9.48 -5.44 4.52
CA GLU A 120 -8.41 -6.44 4.70
C GLU A 120 -8.98 -7.87 4.71
N GLN A 121 -10.11 -8.11 5.38
CA GLN A 121 -10.80 -9.41 5.35
C GLN A 121 -11.25 -9.79 3.94
N PHE A 122 -11.81 -8.84 3.20
CA PHE A 122 -12.21 -9.07 1.81
C PHE A 122 -11.00 -9.41 0.93
N ARG A 123 -9.90 -8.66 1.06
CA ARG A 123 -8.65 -8.98 0.36
C ARG A 123 -8.16 -10.37 0.70
N VAL A 124 -8.02 -10.70 1.98
CA VAL A 124 -7.50 -12.00 2.40
C VAL A 124 -8.42 -13.13 1.92
N ALA A 125 -9.75 -12.97 1.97
CA ALA A 125 -10.67 -14.01 1.51
C ALA A 125 -10.63 -14.26 0.00
N HIS A 126 -10.37 -13.22 -0.81
CA HIS A 126 -10.36 -13.33 -2.27
C HIS A 126 -8.96 -13.54 -2.88
N GLU A 127 -7.90 -13.08 -2.22
CA GLU A 127 -6.52 -13.15 -2.70
C GLU A 127 -5.76 -14.35 -2.13
N ASP A 128 -6.24 -14.99 -1.07
CA ASP A 128 -5.61 -16.17 -0.46
C ASP A 128 -6.43 -17.46 -0.73
N PRO A 129 -5.98 -18.32 -1.66
CA PRO A 129 -6.62 -19.60 -1.95
C PRO A 129 -6.70 -20.55 -0.74
N MET A 130 -5.86 -20.33 0.28
CA MET A 130 -5.81 -21.15 1.49
C MET A 130 -6.70 -20.61 2.61
N TYR A 131 -7.38 -19.48 2.40
CA TYR A 131 -8.15 -18.81 3.45
C TYR A 131 -9.24 -19.70 4.06
N ASP A 132 -9.98 -20.42 3.22
CA ASP A 132 -11.06 -21.30 3.66
C ASP A 132 -10.54 -22.48 4.49
N LEU A 133 -9.46 -23.12 4.02
CA LEU A 133 -8.79 -24.21 4.74
C LEU A 133 -8.27 -23.76 6.12
N LEU A 134 -7.64 -22.59 6.22
CA LEU A 134 -7.17 -22.02 7.49
C LEU A 134 -8.33 -21.63 8.42
N ARG A 135 -9.45 -21.17 7.85
CA ARG A 135 -10.64 -20.81 8.62
C ARG A 135 -11.29 -22.05 9.22
N GLU A 136 -11.36 -23.14 8.45
CA GLU A 136 -11.87 -24.44 8.87
C GLU A 136 -10.99 -25.09 9.94
N THR A 137 -9.66 -25.11 9.76
CA THR A 137 -8.75 -25.65 10.80
C THR A 137 -8.92 -24.91 12.13
N ARG A 138 -9.01 -23.57 12.09
CA ARG A 138 -9.25 -22.77 13.30
C ARG A 138 -10.62 -23.02 13.94
N ARG A 139 -11.65 -23.37 13.16
CA ARG A 139 -12.95 -23.78 13.71
C ARG A 139 -12.84 -25.12 14.40
N HIS A 140 -12.25 -26.12 13.74
CA HIS A 140 -12.09 -27.46 14.27
C HIS A 140 -11.23 -27.49 15.54
N GLU A 141 -10.17 -26.67 15.62
CA GLU A 141 -9.36 -26.51 16.85
C GLU A 141 -10.17 -25.91 18.00
N ARG A 142 -11.05 -24.94 17.72
CA ARG A 142 -11.92 -24.35 18.75
C ARG A 142 -12.96 -25.34 19.22
N GLU A 143 -13.59 -26.06 18.31
CA GLU A 143 -14.59 -27.09 18.61
C GLU A 143 -13.98 -28.22 19.44
N GLY A 144 -12.78 -28.71 19.07
CA GLY A 144 -12.06 -29.70 19.87
C GLY A 144 -11.71 -29.19 21.28
N ARG A 145 -11.34 -27.90 21.40
CA ARG A 145 -11.09 -27.28 22.71
C ARG A 145 -12.37 -27.15 23.55
N ILE A 146 -13.49 -26.82 22.92
CA ILE A 146 -14.80 -26.77 23.58
C ILE A 146 -15.22 -28.17 24.04
N GLN A 147 -15.02 -29.21 23.22
CA GLN A 147 -15.31 -30.58 23.60
C GLN A 147 -14.45 -31.05 24.78
N GLN A 148 -13.16 -30.72 24.80
CA GLN A 148 -12.29 -31.01 25.94
C GLN A 148 -12.77 -30.30 27.22
N LEU A 149 -13.17 -29.02 27.10
CA LEU A 149 -13.71 -28.27 28.24
C LEU A 149 -15.03 -28.85 28.73
N ARG A 150 -15.91 -29.31 27.82
CA ARG A 150 -17.17 -29.96 28.18
C ARG A 150 -16.95 -31.26 28.95
N ARG A 151 -16.03 -32.12 28.51
CA ARG A 151 -15.68 -33.35 29.25
C ARG A 151 -15.16 -33.06 30.65
N LEU A 152 -14.27 -32.08 30.79
CA LEU A 152 -13.77 -31.69 32.11
C LEU A 152 -14.86 -31.12 33.03
N LEU A 153 -15.92 -30.52 32.46
CA LEU A 153 -17.06 -30.05 33.25
C LEU A 153 -18.00 -31.20 33.62
N GLU A 154 -18.24 -32.16 32.71
CA GLU A 154 -19.03 -33.37 33.00
C GLU A 154 -18.36 -34.25 34.07
N ASP A 155 -17.03 -34.39 34.04
CA ASP A 155 -16.27 -35.21 35.02
C ASP A 155 -16.20 -34.56 36.43
N ASP A 156 -16.51 -33.26 36.58
CA ASP A 156 -16.52 -32.53 37.87
C ASP A 156 -17.95 -32.43 38.48
N ASP A 157 -19.02 -32.77 37.75
CA ASP A 157 -20.42 -32.74 38.20
C ASP A 157 -20.97 -34.14 38.61
N ASP A 158 -20.19 -35.22 38.46
CA ASP A 158 -20.58 -36.62 38.76
C ASP A 158 -20.06 -37.11 40.15
N ASP A 159 -19.97 -36.21 41.14
CA ASP A 159 -19.68 -36.50 42.55
C ASP A 159 -20.92 -36.16 43.41
N ASP A 160 -22.01 -36.93 43.25
CA ASP A 160 -23.08 -37.08 44.23
C ASP A 160 -23.15 -38.57 44.67
N ASP A 161 -22.67 -38.82 45.90
CA ASP A 161 -22.88 -39.95 46.81
C ASP A 161 -22.71 -41.43 46.33
N ASP A 162 -21.55 -42.04 46.63
CA ASP A 162 -21.49 -43.38 47.25
C ASP A 162 -20.24 -43.53 48.14
N ASP A 163 -20.48 -43.52 49.45
CA ASP A 163 -19.51 -43.84 50.50
C ASP A 163 -19.41 -45.37 50.64
N THR A 164 -18.45 -46.01 49.97
CA THR A 164 -17.92 -47.31 50.42
C THR A 164 -16.43 -47.52 50.10
N THR A 165 -15.61 -47.41 51.15
CA THR A 165 -14.47 -48.29 51.49
C THR A 165 -13.83 -49.13 50.35
N SER A 166 -12.61 -48.76 49.93
CA SER A 166 -11.44 -49.64 50.00
C SER A 166 -10.17 -48.97 49.46
N SER A 167 -9.12 -49.03 50.28
CA SER A 167 -7.75 -48.64 50.01
C SER A 167 -7.14 -49.22 48.74
N THR A 168 -6.61 -48.39 47.83
CA THR A 168 -5.31 -48.64 47.17
C THR A 168 -4.74 -47.43 46.40
N THR A 169 -3.43 -47.24 46.56
CA THR A 169 -2.45 -46.57 45.68
C THR A 169 -2.60 -45.08 45.31
N ARG A 170 -2.19 -44.23 46.27
CA ARG A 170 -1.65 -42.90 45.98
C ARG A 170 -0.36 -43.01 45.15
N SER A 171 -0.45 -42.68 43.86
CA SER A 171 0.72 -42.51 42.98
C SER A 171 0.77 -41.09 42.43
N SER A 172 1.25 -40.15 43.24
CA SER A 172 1.60 -38.79 42.80
C SER A 172 2.83 -38.84 41.89
N SER A 173 2.65 -38.76 40.58
CA SER A 173 3.75 -38.59 39.62
C SER A 173 3.87 -37.14 39.16
N SER A 174 4.94 -36.50 39.62
CA SER A 174 5.28 -35.10 39.44
C SER A 174 5.67 -34.76 37.99
N THR A 175 4.82 -34.01 37.27
CA THR A 175 5.17 -33.39 35.97
C THR A 175 5.32 -31.86 36.08
N SER A 176 5.96 -31.37 37.15
CA SER A 176 6.16 -29.93 37.40
C SER A 176 7.52 -29.39 36.90
N SER A 177 8.47 -30.26 36.53
CA SER A 177 9.84 -29.89 36.12
C SER A 177 9.93 -29.34 34.68
N GLY A 178 9.14 -29.87 33.74
CA GLY A 178 9.13 -29.43 32.34
C GLY A 178 8.52 -28.04 32.13
N LYS A 179 7.44 -27.72 32.86
CA LYS A 179 6.77 -26.40 32.79
C LYS A 179 7.68 -25.28 33.34
N ARG A 180 8.46 -25.56 34.39
CA ARG A 180 9.44 -24.60 34.96
C ARG A 180 10.60 -24.31 34.01
N LYS A 181 11.16 -25.33 33.35
CA LYS A 181 12.27 -25.15 32.38
C LYS A 181 11.84 -24.34 31.16
N ARG A 182 10.63 -24.57 30.63
CA ARG A 182 10.07 -23.81 29.50
C ARG A 182 9.77 -22.34 29.85
N LYS A 183 9.30 -22.08 31.08
CA LYS A 183 9.08 -20.70 31.58
C LYS A 183 10.40 -19.93 31.70
N ARG A 184 11.46 -20.56 32.21
CA ARG A 184 12.81 -19.96 32.34
C ARG A 184 13.41 -19.60 30.98
N ASN A 185 13.36 -20.50 29.99
CA ASN A 185 13.85 -20.21 28.63
C ASN A 185 13.10 -19.03 27.97
N ARG A 186 11.77 -18.96 28.14
CA ARG A 186 10.97 -17.86 27.59
C ARG A 186 11.31 -16.50 28.24
N GLU A 187 11.68 -16.51 29.52
CA GLU A 187 12.11 -15.31 30.23
C GLU A 187 13.51 -14.83 29.81
N GLU A 188 14.45 -15.75 29.63
CA GLU A 188 15.79 -15.44 29.11
C GLU A 188 15.75 -14.88 27.68
N GLU A 189 14.89 -15.44 26.82
CA GLU A 189 14.68 -14.95 25.46
C GLU A 189 14.09 -13.53 25.44
N ARG A 190 13.16 -13.22 26.35
CA ARG A 190 12.61 -11.86 26.51
C ARG A 190 13.69 -10.88 27.00
N LYS A 191 14.53 -11.30 27.95
CA LYS A 191 15.66 -10.48 28.46
C LYS A 191 16.70 -10.22 27.36
N SER A 192 17.04 -11.20 26.53
CA SER A 192 18.01 -11.03 25.43
C SER A 192 17.47 -10.08 24.34
N LYS A 193 16.20 -10.22 23.95
CA LYS A 193 15.51 -9.32 23.00
C LYS A 193 15.46 -7.88 23.52
N SER A 194 15.18 -7.68 24.81
CA SER A 194 15.18 -6.35 25.44
C SER A 194 16.57 -5.70 25.45
N LYS A 195 17.62 -6.45 25.82
CA LYS A 195 19.02 -5.98 25.76
C LYS A 195 19.44 -5.57 24.34
N LYS A 196 19.07 -6.34 23.31
CA LYS A 196 19.35 -6.02 21.89
C LYS A 196 18.66 -4.73 21.44
N LYS A 197 17.38 -4.53 21.80
CA LYS A 197 16.64 -3.29 21.52
C LYS A 197 17.28 -2.07 22.19
N ARG A 198 17.69 -2.21 23.46
CA ARG A 198 18.34 -1.14 24.23
C ARG A 198 19.72 -0.76 23.65
N ARG A 199 20.53 -1.75 23.21
CA ARG A 199 21.78 -1.50 22.47
C ARG A 199 21.55 -0.77 21.15
N LYS A 200 20.53 -1.15 20.36
CA LYS A 200 20.18 -0.46 19.10
C LYS A 200 19.76 0.99 19.35
N LYS A 201 18.97 1.26 20.41
CA LYS A 201 18.57 2.63 20.80
C LYS A 201 19.78 3.47 21.25
N LYS A 202 20.72 2.91 22.02
CA LYS A 202 21.97 3.60 22.40
C LYS A 202 22.85 3.93 21.18
N ARG A 203 23.03 3.01 20.23
CA ARG A 203 23.78 3.29 18.98
C ARG A 203 23.13 4.40 18.17
N LYS A 204 21.80 4.39 18.00
CA LYS A 204 21.07 5.46 17.30
C LYS A 204 21.23 6.82 17.98
N LYS A 205 21.19 6.88 19.32
CA LYS A 205 21.45 8.13 20.07
C LYS A 205 22.88 8.62 19.86
N LYS A 206 23.89 7.74 19.90
CA LYS A 206 25.29 8.11 19.62
C LYS A 206 25.49 8.66 18.20
N HIS A 207 24.92 8.02 17.17
CA HIS A 207 24.98 8.52 15.80
C HIS A 207 24.23 9.85 15.63
N LYS A 208 23.16 10.10 16.39
CA LYS A 208 22.45 11.37 16.37
C LYS A 208 23.26 12.48 17.04
N ALA A 209 23.89 12.21 18.19
CA ALA A 209 24.75 13.17 18.90
C ALA A 209 26.03 13.50 18.12
N ALA A 210 26.69 12.50 17.52
CA ALA A 210 27.87 12.72 16.68
C ALA A 210 27.59 13.49 15.38
N LYS A 211 26.31 13.56 14.96
CA LYS A 211 25.89 14.37 13.81
C LYS A 211 25.60 15.82 14.22
N THR A 212 25.23 16.07 15.48
CA THR A 212 24.95 17.41 16.00
C THR A 212 26.19 18.13 16.56
N GLU A 213 27.33 17.45 16.71
CA GLU A 213 28.62 18.05 17.10
C GLU A 213 29.54 18.33 15.89
N ARG A 214 29.07 18.05 14.66
CA ARG A 214 29.82 18.25 13.40
C ARG A 214 29.24 19.35 12.50
N ASP A 215 28.22 20.05 12.98
CA ASP A 215 27.69 21.32 12.48
C ASP A 215 27.97 22.37 13.55
#